data_AF-A0A6I4VVQ4-F1
#
_entry.id   AF-A0A6I4VVQ4-F1
#
_cell.length_a   1.000
_cell.length_b   1.000
_cell.length_c   1.000
_cell.angle_alpha   90.00
_cell.angle_beta   90.00
_cell.angle_gamma   90.00
#
_symmetry.space_group_name_H-M   'P 1'
#
loop_
_entity.id
_entity.type
_entity.pdbx_description
1 polymer ?
#
loop_
_entity_poly.entity_id
_entity_poly.type
_entity_poly.pdbx_seq_one_letter_code
_entity_poly.pdbx_strand_id
1 'polypeptide(L)'
;MMYRKHKSWLVLLALALILPACGQEKSQQSGQQIEYPQMKQMMLDILHSKEGEKVFQDVLSTPEVKEQLMMDEQKIKETMQKSFADPKMQQSLEKILAKPEVAESFSKATEKQQQKMMKALMKDPEYQQSMMDILKDPQFEKQLLELTKSSEYRKEVMKVIAESLQIPTIKDKLMKLSKEQQQSGGQKKDGGENQESGEEESGEGGGEGGGGGGGGQSAFLPIH
;
A
#
# COMPACT_ATOMS: atom_id res chain seq x y z
N MET A 1 -89.03 -32.63 -56.85
CA MET A 1 -88.06 -32.80 -55.74
C MET A 1 -86.97 -33.87 -55.99
N MET A 2 -86.72 -34.35 -57.22
CA MET A 2 -85.67 -35.36 -57.48
C MET A 2 -84.33 -34.78 -58.00
N TYR A 3 -84.30 -33.54 -58.49
CA TYR A 3 -83.10 -32.96 -59.12
C TYR A 3 -82.02 -32.47 -58.13
N ARG A 4 -82.37 -32.20 -56.86
CA ARG A 4 -81.41 -31.74 -55.83
C ARG A 4 -80.56 -32.87 -55.25
N LYS A 5 -81.06 -34.11 -55.24
CA LYS A 5 -80.35 -35.28 -54.70
C LYS A 5 -79.27 -35.79 -55.67
N HIS A 6 -79.54 -35.75 -56.99
CA HIS A 6 -78.55 -36.10 -58.01
C HIS A 6 -77.41 -35.09 -58.12
N LYS A 7 -77.68 -33.79 -57.94
CA LYS A 7 -76.64 -32.75 -57.95
C LYS A 7 -75.69 -32.86 -56.74
N SER A 8 -76.19 -33.29 -55.58
CA SER A 8 -75.36 -33.53 -54.39
C SER A 8 -74.53 -34.81 -54.48
N TRP A 9 -75.03 -35.85 -55.16
CA TRP A 9 -74.28 -37.09 -55.42
C TRP A 9 -73.21 -36.88 -56.49
N LEU A 10 -73.48 -36.09 -57.54
CA LEU A 10 -72.49 -35.72 -58.57
C LEU A 10 -71.31 -34.92 -57.99
N VAL A 11 -71.55 -34.05 -57.01
CA VAL A 11 -70.47 -33.27 -56.34
C VAL A 11 -69.63 -34.14 -55.41
N LEU A 12 -70.21 -35.14 -54.75
CA LEU A 12 -69.49 -36.10 -53.89
C LEU A 12 -68.66 -37.11 -54.71
N LEU A 13 -69.12 -37.48 -55.90
CA LEU A 13 -68.38 -38.32 -56.85
C LEU A 13 -67.21 -37.55 -57.51
N ALA A 14 -67.38 -36.25 -57.76
CA ALA A 14 -66.34 -35.39 -58.32
C ALA A 14 -65.20 -35.12 -57.32
N LEU A 15 -65.47 -35.07 -56.01
CA LEU A 15 -64.45 -34.87 -54.98
C LEU A 15 -63.63 -36.13 -54.68
N ALA A 16 -64.17 -37.33 -54.97
CA ALA A 16 -63.48 -38.61 -54.81
C ALA A 16 -62.49 -38.92 -55.97
N LEU A 17 -62.55 -38.18 -57.07
CA LEU A 17 -61.73 -38.39 -58.27
C LEU A 17 -60.38 -37.64 -58.25
N ILE A 18 -60.08 -36.87 -57.20
CA ILE A 18 -58.85 -36.05 -57.09
C ILE A 18 -57.77 -36.72 -56.21
N LEU A 19 -57.94 -37.99 -55.80
CA LEU A 19 -57.03 -38.65 -54.84
C LEU A 19 -56.49 -40.04 -55.23
N PRO A 20 -56.03 -40.26 -56.48
CA PRO A 20 -54.96 -41.24 -56.67
C PRO A 20 -53.87 -40.73 -57.61
N ALA A 21 -52.89 -39.96 -57.11
CA ALA A 21 -51.58 -39.80 -57.75
C ALA A 21 -50.58 -39.03 -56.86
N CYS A 22 -50.00 -39.69 -55.85
CA CYS A 22 -48.56 -39.53 -55.60
C CYS A 22 -48.04 -40.75 -54.84
N GLY A 23 -48.13 -41.90 -55.51
CA GLY A 23 -47.37 -43.10 -55.21
C GLY A 23 -46.48 -43.39 -56.42
N GLN A 24 -45.24 -42.89 -56.36
CA GLN A 24 -44.00 -43.43 -56.92
C GLN A 24 -43.97 -43.95 -58.38
N GLU A 25 -43.37 -43.20 -59.31
CA GLU A 25 -42.05 -43.51 -59.89
C GLU A 25 -41.50 -42.43 -60.86
N LYS A 26 -40.25 -42.03 -60.59
CA LYS A 26 -39.20 -41.51 -61.49
C LYS A 26 -39.51 -40.34 -62.44
N SER A 27 -39.29 -39.14 -61.91
CA SER A 27 -38.67 -38.04 -62.67
C SER A 27 -37.75 -37.23 -61.73
N GLN A 28 -36.48 -37.62 -61.74
CA GLN A 28 -35.31 -36.74 -61.72
C GLN A 28 -35.46 -35.39 -60.98
N GLN A 29 -35.27 -35.41 -59.67
CA GLN A 29 -34.82 -34.23 -58.93
C GLN A 29 -33.91 -34.71 -57.79
N SER A 30 -32.68 -34.20 -57.81
CA SER A 30 -31.60 -34.40 -56.85
C SER A 30 -32.09 -34.41 -55.39
N GLY A 31 -32.11 -35.59 -54.77
CA GLY A 31 -32.52 -35.78 -53.39
C GLY A 31 -31.77 -36.94 -52.77
N GLN A 32 -30.47 -36.76 -52.55
CA GLN A 32 -29.73 -37.60 -51.63
C GLN A 32 -30.43 -37.49 -50.26
N GLN A 33 -30.99 -38.60 -49.78
CA GLN A 33 -31.22 -38.75 -48.35
C GLN A 33 -29.85 -38.58 -47.71
N ILE A 34 -29.60 -37.42 -47.09
CA ILE A 34 -28.42 -37.23 -46.28
C ILE A 34 -28.55 -38.26 -45.15
N GLU A 35 -27.71 -39.30 -45.19
CA GLU A 35 -27.57 -40.28 -44.14
C GLU A 35 -27.41 -39.55 -42.80
N TYR A 36 -28.20 -39.92 -41.79
CA TYR A 36 -28.13 -39.35 -40.43
C TYR A 36 -26.67 -39.17 -39.90
N PRO A 37 -25.73 -40.11 -40.13
CA PRO A 37 -24.32 -39.89 -39.78
C PRO A 37 -23.64 -38.75 -40.57
N GLN A 38 -23.96 -38.55 -41.84
CA GLN A 38 -23.42 -37.43 -42.65
C GLN A 38 -24.00 -36.08 -42.21
N MET A 39 -25.28 -36.04 -41.83
CA MET A 39 -25.90 -34.84 -41.25
C MET A 39 -25.28 -34.49 -39.88
N LYS A 40 -25.03 -35.51 -39.04
CA LYS A 40 -24.35 -35.33 -37.76
C LYS A 40 -22.94 -34.81 -37.96
N GLN A 41 -22.19 -35.35 -38.92
CA GLN A 41 -20.83 -34.89 -39.21
C GLN A 41 -20.83 -33.45 -39.72
N MET A 42 -21.72 -33.10 -40.63
CA MET A 42 -21.87 -31.73 -41.12
C MET A 42 -22.25 -30.75 -40.00
N MET A 43 -23.12 -31.15 -39.06
CA MET A 43 -23.46 -30.33 -37.89
C MET A 43 -22.29 -30.17 -36.93
N LEU A 44 -21.51 -31.25 -36.72
CA LEU A 44 -20.29 -31.21 -35.91
C LEU A 44 -19.23 -30.29 -36.55
N ASP A 45 -19.11 -30.33 -37.87
CA ASP A 45 -18.18 -29.51 -38.63
C ASP A 45 -18.60 -28.03 -38.61
N ILE A 46 -19.91 -27.72 -38.65
CA ILE A 46 -20.42 -26.34 -38.46
C ILE A 46 -20.14 -25.84 -37.05
N LEU A 47 -20.35 -26.67 -36.03
CA LEU A 47 -20.08 -26.31 -34.63
C LEU A 47 -18.59 -26.07 -34.36
N HIS A 48 -17.71 -26.86 -34.99
CA HIS A 48 -16.26 -26.67 -34.89
C HIS A 48 -15.70 -25.68 -35.94
N SER A 49 -16.53 -25.17 -36.85
CA SER A 49 -16.08 -24.18 -37.82
C SER A 49 -15.90 -22.82 -37.15
N LYS A 50 -15.08 -21.96 -37.76
CA LYS A 50 -14.86 -20.58 -37.31
C LYS A 50 -16.16 -19.77 -37.26
N GLU A 51 -17.13 -20.08 -38.12
CA GLU A 51 -18.46 -19.48 -38.09
C GLU A 51 -19.26 -19.95 -36.88
N GLY A 52 -19.18 -21.24 -36.51
CA GLY A 52 -19.81 -21.79 -35.31
C GLY A 52 -19.22 -21.19 -34.03
N GLU A 53 -17.89 -21.06 -33.95
CA GLU A 53 -17.21 -20.40 -32.84
C GLU A 53 -17.64 -18.93 -32.69
N LYS A 54 -17.76 -18.19 -33.80
CA LYS A 54 -18.22 -16.79 -33.77
C LYS A 54 -19.66 -16.67 -33.30
N VAL A 55 -20.56 -17.49 -33.84
CA VAL A 55 -21.97 -17.50 -33.40
C VAL A 55 -22.07 -17.88 -31.93
N PHE A 56 -21.28 -18.85 -31.48
CA PHE A 56 -21.23 -19.23 -30.07
C PHE A 56 -20.67 -18.09 -29.20
N GLN A 57 -19.63 -17.39 -29.66
CA GLN A 57 -19.09 -16.21 -28.98
C GLN A 57 -20.10 -15.06 -28.90
N ASP A 58 -20.89 -14.84 -29.95
CA ASP A 58 -21.96 -13.82 -29.97
C ASP A 58 -23.08 -14.18 -29.00
N VAL A 59 -23.49 -15.45 -28.96
CA VAL A 59 -24.48 -15.95 -28.00
C VAL A 59 -23.97 -15.84 -26.56
N LEU A 60 -22.71 -16.20 -26.29
CA LEU A 60 -22.09 -16.05 -24.96
C LEU A 60 -21.91 -14.58 -24.55
N SER A 61 -21.77 -13.68 -25.53
CA SER A 61 -21.66 -12.24 -25.29
C SER A 61 -23.02 -11.60 -25.00
N THR A 62 -24.12 -12.31 -25.23
CA THR A 62 -25.46 -11.85 -24.90
C THR A 62 -25.61 -11.76 -23.37
N PRO A 63 -26.08 -10.63 -22.81
CA PRO A 63 -26.10 -10.40 -21.36
C PRO A 63 -26.85 -11.47 -20.58
N GLU A 64 -27.97 -11.97 -21.13
CA GLU A 64 -28.79 -13.02 -20.53
C GLU A 64 -28.03 -14.34 -20.31
N VAL A 65 -27.24 -14.75 -21.31
CA VAL A 65 -26.43 -15.98 -21.25
C VAL A 65 -25.22 -15.79 -20.35
N LYS A 66 -24.57 -14.61 -20.42
CA LYS A 66 -23.44 -14.26 -19.56
C LYS A 66 -23.82 -14.24 -18.08
N GLU A 67 -24.97 -13.67 -17.74
CA GLU A 67 -25.48 -13.68 -16.38
C GLU A 67 -25.75 -15.09 -15.89
N GLN A 68 -26.40 -15.93 -16.70
CA GLN A 68 -26.69 -17.33 -16.35
C GLN A 68 -25.41 -18.17 -16.13
N LEU A 69 -24.35 -17.92 -16.90
CA LEU A 69 -23.05 -18.58 -16.72
C LEU A 69 -22.29 -18.10 -15.48
N MET A 70 -22.51 -16.85 -15.04
CA MET A 70 -21.90 -16.28 -13.85
C MET A 70 -22.63 -16.62 -12.54
N MET A 71 -23.68 -17.45 -12.57
CA MET A 71 -24.49 -17.76 -11.38
C MET A 71 -23.88 -18.76 -10.40
N ASP A 72 -22.83 -19.49 -10.78
CA ASP A 72 -22.13 -20.38 -9.85
C ASP A 72 -21.18 -19.59 -8.95
N GLU A 73 -21.76 -18.88 -7.97
CA GLU A 73 -21.02 -18.07 -7.00
C GLU A 73 -19.92 -18.87 -6.29
N GLN A 74 -20.14 -20.17 -6.04
CA GLN A 74 -19.17 -21.00 -5.35
C GLN A 74 -17.95 -21.25 -6.24
N LYS A 75 -18.14 -21.63 -7.50
CA LYS A 75 -17.02 -21.76 -8.45
C LYS A 75 -16.32 -20.42 -8.69
N ILE A 76 -17.03 -19.31 -8.73
CA ILE A 76 -16.43 -17.98 -8.88
C ILE A 76 -15.57 -17.65 -7.65
N LYS A 77 -16.10 -17.85 -6.43
CA LYS A 77 -15.37 -17.63 -5.19
C LYS A 77 -14.13 -18.51 -5.11
N GLU A 78 -14.25 -19.81 -5.41
CA GLU A 78 -13.11 -20.74 -5.41
C GLU A 78 -12.06 -20.39 -6.46
N THR A 79 -12.49 -20.04 -7.68
CA THR A 79 -11.57 -19.64 -8.77
C THR A 79 -10.85 -18.36 -8.41
N MET A 80 -11.55 -17.40 -7.83
CA MET A 80 -10.97 -16.14 -7.38
C MET A 80 -9.98 -16.37 -6.23
N GLN A 81 -10.32 -17.20 -5.23
CA GLN A 81 -9.40 -17.59 -4.16
C GLN A 81 -8.14 -18.27 -4.69
N LYS A 82 -8.29 -19.23 -5.61
CA LYS A 82 -7.15 -19.92 -6.25
C LYS A 82 -6.29 -18.93 -7.05
N SER A 83 -6.92 -17.99 -7.75
CA SER A 83 -6.22 -16.94 -8.50
C SER A 83 -5.44 -16.01 -7.58
N PHE A 84 -6.02 -15.57 -6.47
CA PHE A 84 -5.31 -14.74 -5.47
C PHE A 84 -4.15 -15.47 -4.79
N ALA A 85 -4.24 -16.80 -4.64
CA ALA A 85 -3.17 -17.62 -4.06
C ALA A 85 -2.08 -18.02 -5.08
N ASP A 86 -2.29 -17.80 -6.38
CA ASP A 86 -1.32 -18.14 -7.42
C ASP A 86 -0.14 -17.15 -7.39
N PRO A 87 1.11 -17.60 -7.21
CA PRO A 87 2.29 -16.75 -7.30
C PRO A 87 2.39 -15.96 -8.61
N LYS A 88 1.85 -16.50 -9.71
CA LYS A 88 1.83 -15.81 -11.01
C LYS A 88 0.97 -14.55 -11.00
N MET A 89 -0.02 -14.47 -10.10
CA MET A 89 -0.89 -13.32 -9.94
C MET A 89 -0.28 -12.23 -9.07
N GLN A 90 0.77 -12.50 -8.29
CA GLN A 90 1.39 -11.51 -7.39
C GLN A 90 1.83 -10.25 -8.13
N GLN A 91 2.53 -10.39 -9.26
CA GLN A 91 2.96 -9.23 -10.06
C GLN A 91 1.80 -8.41 -10.63
N SER A 92 0.70 -9.08 -11.01
CA SER A 92 -0.51 -8.40 -11.49
C SER A 92 -1.21 -7.68 -10.34
N LEU A 93 -1.27 -8.30 -9.16
CA LEU A 93 -1.84 -7.69 -7.95
C LEU A 93 -1.03 -6.49 -7.48
N GLU A 94 0.30 -6.56 -7.49
CA GLU A 94 1.17 -5.42 -7.21
C GLU A 94 0.88 -4.24 -8.16
N LYS A 95 0.78 -4.50 -9.47
CA LYS A 95 0.42 -3.47 -10.46
C LYS A 95 -0.97 -2.90 -10.25
N ILE A 96 -1.93 -3.73 -9.82
CA ILE A 96 -3.31 -3.29 -9.54
C ILE A 96 -3.34 -2.44 -8.27
N LEU A 97 -2.70 -2.89 -7.19
CA LEU A 97 -2.65 -2.19 -5.90
C LEU A 97 -1.83 -0.91 -5.96
N ALA A 98 -0.84 -0.81 -6.87
CA ALA A 98 -0.09 0.42 -7.11
C ALA A 98 -0.94 1.51 -7.81
N LYS A 99 -2.12 1.19 -8.36
CA LYS A 99 -3.00 2.20 -8.96
C LYS A 99 -3.60 3.08 -7.86
N PRO A 100 -3.55 4.41 -7.98
CA PRO A 100 -4.01 5.33 -6.94
C PRO A 100 -5.45 5.08 -6.47
N GLU A 101 -6.40 4.88 -7.39
CA GLU A 101 -7.81 4.65 -7.05
C GLU A 101 -8.03 3.35 -6.25
N VAL A 102 -7.26 2.30 -6.60
CA VAL A 102 -7.31 1.01 -5.93
C VAL A 102 -6.63 1.11 -4.56
N ALA A 103 -5.46 1.74 -4.49
CA ALA A 103 -4.74 1.99 -3.25
C ALA A 103 -5.58 2.79 -2.26
N GLU A 104 -6.27 3.83 -2.72
CA GLU A 104 -7.15 4.66 -1.90
C GLU A 104 -8.34 3.85 -1.38
N SER A 105 -9.02 3.12 -2.27
CA SER A 105 -10.17 2.28 -1.89
C SER A 105 -9.76 1.18 -0.91
N PHE A 106 -8.62 0.53 -1.16
CA PHE A 106 -8.07 -0.49 -0.29
C PHE A 106 -7.66 0.08 1.08
N SER A 107 -7.00 1.23 1.11
CA SER A 107 -6.61 1.91 2.35
C SER A 107 -7.83 2.31 3.17
N LYS A 108 -8.87 2.89 2.55
CA LYS A 108 -10.13 3.21 3.23
C LYS A 108 -10.86 1.98 3.76
N ALA A 109 -10.92 0.91 2.96
CA ALA A 109 -11.56 -0.34 3.37
C ALA A 109 -10.84 -1.01 4.56
N THR A 110 -9.52 -0.87 4.63
CA THR A 110 -8.68 -1.52 5.65
C THR A 110 -8.30 -0.63 6.82
N GLU A 111 -8.59 0.68 6.76
CA GLU A 111 -8.13 1.69 7.73
C GLU A 111 -8.38 1.31 9.19
N LYS A 112 -9.61 0.91 9.53
CA LYS A 112 -9.98 0.52 10.90
C LYS A 112 -9.19 -0.70 11.37
N GLN A 113 -9.02 -1.69 10.49
CA GLN A 113 -8.28 -2.91 10.82
C GLN A 113 -6.78 -2.62 10.93
N GLN A 114 -6.23 -1.76 10.06
CA GLN A 114 -4.86 -1.31 10.11
C GLN A 114 -4.57 -0.54 11.41
N GLN A 115 -5.46 0.36 11.82
CA GLN A 115 -5.34 1.08 13.08
C GLN A 115 -5.39 0.13 14.29
N LYS A 116 -6.28 -0.87 14.25
CA LYS A 116 -6.39 -1.89 15.30
C LYS A 116 -5.11 -2.72 15.37
N MET A 117 -4.57 -3.14 14.23
CA MET A 117 -3.31 -3.89 14.15
C MET A 117 -2.15 -3.06 14.68
N MET A 118 -2.01 -1.80 14.26
CA MET A 118 -0.94 -0.92 14.77
C MET A 118 -1.02 -0.71 16.28
N LYS A 119 -2.23 -0.50 16.83
CA LYS A 119 -2.43 -0.39 18.29
C LYS A 119 -2.11 -1.69 19.03
N ALA A 120 -2.34 -2.84 18.40
CA ALA A 120 -1.99 -4.14 18.97
C ALA A 120 -0.47 -4.34 18.95
N LEU A 121 0.20 -4.06 17.82
CA LEU A 121 1.65 -4.13 17.69
C LEU A 121 2.37 -3.20 18.67
N MET A 122 1.87 -1.99 18.92
CA MET A 122 2.48 -1.11 19.94
C MET A 122 2.51 -1.72 21.36
N LYS A 123 1.66 -2.71 21.65
CA LYS A 123 1.63 -3.44 22.92
C LYS A 123 2.41 -4.75 22.87
N ASP A 124 2.87 -5.14 21.69
CA ASP A 124 3.61 -6.36 21.48
C ASP A 124 5.10 -6.15 21.87
N PRO A 125 5.70 -7.06 22.67
CA PRO A 125 7.08 -6.92 23.11
C PRO A 125 8.11 -6.87 21.98
N GLU A 126 7.93 -7.64 20.90
CA GLU A 126 8.89 -7.68 19.79
C GLU A 126 8.86 -6.38 18.98
N TYR A 127 7.65 -5.86 18.75
CA TYR A 127 7.49 -4.56 18.11
C TYR A 127 8.00 -3.42 19.00
N GLN A 128 7.78 -3.48 20.31
CA GLN A 128 8.34 -2.53 21.26
C GLN A 128 9.86 -2.55 21.25
N GLN A 129 10.48 -3.72 21.20
CA GLN A 129 11.93 -3.86 21.09
C GLN A 129 12.44 -3.21 19.81
N SER A 130 11.79 -3.51 18.68
CA SER A 130 12.11 -2.88 17.38
C SER A 130 11.98 -1.36 17.44
N MET A 131 10.93 -0.85 18.10
CA MET A 131 10.75 0.59 18.33
C MET A 131 11.86 1.18 19.21
N MET A 132 12.28 0.48 20.26
CA MET A 132 13.39 0.94 21.11
C MET A 132 14.70 0.99 20.35
N ASP A 133 14.93 0.09 19.40
CA ASP A 133 16.14 0.12 18.58
C ASP A 133 16.11 1.29 17.58
N ILE A 134 14.93 1.66 17.06
CA ILE A 134 14.74 2.91 16.30
C ILE A 134 15.04 4.15 17.17
N LEU A 135 14.61 4.16 18.43
CA LEU A 135 14.86 5.28 19.35
C LEU A 135 16.35 5.41 19.75
N LYS A 136 17.15 4.36 19.60
CA LYS A 136 18.61 4.41 19.81
C LYS A 136 19.36 4.88 18.56
N ASP A 137 18.67 5.24 17.48
CA ASP A 137 19.32 5.73 16.29
C ASP A 137 20.08 7.05 16.59
N PRO A 138 21.33 7.21 16.10
CA PRO A 138 22.13 8.40 16.36
C PRO A 138 21.48 9.73 15.93
N GLN A 139 20.58 9.72 14.94
CA GLN A 139 19.83 10.93 14.56
C GLN A 139 18.80 11.29 15.61
N PHE A 140 18.12 10.30 16.18
CA PHE A 140 17.18 10.52 17.29
C PHE A 140 17.93 10.98 18.55
N GLU A 141 19.09 10.40 18.83
CA GLU A 141 19.95 10.83 19.95
C GLU A 141 20.37 12.30 19.80
N LYS A 142 20.76 12.74 18.60
CA LYS A 142 21.09 14.15 18.34
C LYS A 142 19.91 15.09 18.62
N GLN A 143 18.71 14.72 18.16
CA GLN A 143 17.50 15.49 18.45
C GLN A 143 17.20 15.55 19.94
N LEU A 144 17.40 14.43 20.67
CA LEU A 144 17.23 14.38 22.11
C LEU A 144 18.26 15.27 22.82
N LEU A 145 19.53 15.26 22.38
CA LEU A 145 20.58 16.14 22.91
C LEU A 145 20.28 17.62 22.65
N GLU A 146 19.74 17.97 21.48
CA GLU A 146 19.28 19.34 21.22
C GLU A 146 18.15 19.75 22.16
N LEU A 147 17.21 18.84 22.45
CA LEU A 147 16.15 19.09 23.43
C LEU A 147 16.71 19.34 24.83
N THR A 148 17.76 18.62 25.25
CA THR A 148 18.40 18.90 26.57
C THR A 148 19.07 20.28 26.64
N LYS A 149 19.43 20.87 25.49
CA LYS A 149 20.00 22.22 25.43
C LYS A 149 18.95 23.31 25.42
N SER A 150 17.67 22.97 25.23
CA SER A 150 16.54 23.91 25.22
C SER A 150 16.43 24.68 26.53
N SER A 151 15.87 25.88 26.46
CA SER A 151 15.68 26.76 27.63
C SER A 151 14.73 26.13 28.65
N GLU A 152 13.70 25.45 28.15
CA GLU A 152 12.67 24.76 28.92
C GLU A 152 13.28 23.61 29.73
N TYR A 153 14.10 22.77 29.10
CA TYR A 153 14.78 21.67 29.79
C TYR A 153 15.78 22.21 30.82
N ARG A 154 16.54 23.27 30.48
CA ARG A 154 17.46 23.91 31.43
C ARG A 154 16.75 24.47 32.67
N LYS A 155 15.55 25.04 32.53
CA LYS A 155 14.76 25.53 33.68
C LYS A 155 14.41 24.39 34.63
N GLU A 156 13.96 23.26 34.10
CA GLU A 156 13.63 22.08 34.94
C GLU A 156 14.90 21.50 35.57
N VAL A 157 16.01 21.42 34.83
CA VAL A 157 17.31 21.01 35.39
C VAL A 157 17.77 21.97 36.50
N MET A 158 17.66 23.29 36.30
CA MET A 158 18.01 24.28 37.33
C MET A 158 17.16 24.12 38.59
N LYS A 159 15.87 23.80 38.43
CA LYS A 159 14.98 23.51 39.55
C LYS A 159 15.42 22.24 40.30
N VAL A 160 15.70 21.15 39.58
CA VAL A 160 16.21 19.89 40.18
C VAL A 160 17.55 20.12 40.88
N ILE A 161 18.44 20.93 40.31
CA ILE A 161 19.71 21.30 40.94
C ILE A 161 19.46 22.10 42.22
N ALA A 162 18.57 23.11 42.18
CA ALA A 162 18.22 23.91 43.35
C ALA A 162 17.63 23.06 44.47
N GLU A 163 16.75 22.12 44.15
CA GLU A 163 16.19 21.15 45.10
C GLU A 163 17.25 20.18 45.62
N SER A 164 18.17 19.72 44.77
CA SER A 164 19.28 18.84 45.15
C SER A 164 20.22 19.52 46.15
N LEU A 165 20.53 20.81 45.94
CA LEU A 165 21.30 21.61 46.90
C LEU A 165 20.58 21.80 48.24
N GLN A 166 19.28 21.53 48.32
CA GLN A 166 18.55 21.56 49.58
C GLN A 166 18.70 20.28 50.40
N ILE A 167 19.14 19.18 49.79
CA ILE A 167 19.33 17.89 50.44
C ILE A 167 20.43 18.01 51.52
N PRO A 168 20.15 17.61 52.78
CA PRO A 168 21.10 17.76 53.89
C PRO A 168 22.49 17.18 53.62
N THR A 169 22.57 16.00 53.01
CA THR A 169 23.85 15.35 52.66
C THR A 169 24.68 16.15 51.65
N ILE A 170 24.03 16.83 50.70
CA ILE A 170 24.68 17.69 49.72
C ILE A 170 25.11 19.01 50.39
N LYS A 171 24.24 19.62 51.20
CA LYS A 171 24.56 20.81 52.00
C LYS A 171 25.77 20.57 52.90
N ASP A 172 25.79 19.46 53.63
CA ASP A 172 26.87 19.12 54.55
C ASP A 172 28.20 18.91 53.82
N LYS A 173 28.18 18.23 52.66
CA LYS A 173 29.37 18.10 51.82
C LYS A 173 29.83 19.45 51.28
N LEU A 174 28.91 20.31 50.85
CA LEU A 174 29.24 21.65 50.35
C LEU A 174 29.82 22.54 51.46
N MET A 175 29.27 22.47 52.67
CA MET A 175 29.80 23.17 53.84
C MET A 175 31.17 22.63 54.27
N LYS A 176 31.40 21.31 54.20
CA LYS A 176 32.70 20.71 54.47
C LYS A 176 33.76 21.16 53.45
N LEU A 177 33.44 21.11 52.16
CA LEU A 177 34.32 21.60 51.08
C LEU A 177 34.64 23.09 51.23
N SER A 178 33.64 23.91 51.61
CA SER A 178 33.84 25.34 51.86
C SER A 178 34.81 25.59 53.03
N LYS A 179 34.67 24.82 54.12
CA LYS A 179 35.60 24.88 55.27
C LYS A 179 37.01 24.39 54.90
N GLU A 180 37.13 23.32 54.12
CA GLU A 180 38.42 22.80 53.64
C GLU A 180 39.11 23.79 52.70
N GLN A 181 38.37 24.49 51.82
CA GLN A 181 38.93 25.55 50.98
C GLN A 181 39.33 26.80 51.76
N GLN A 182 38.58 27.18 52.81
CA GLN A 182 39.01 28.26 53.71
C GLN A 182 40.25 27.89 54.52
N GLN A 183 40.37 26.63 54.93
CA GLN A 183 41.55 26.13 55.65
C GLN A 183 42.78 25.97 54.73
N SER A 184 42.60 25.62 53.46
CA SER A 184 43.68 25.51 52.47
C SER A 184 44.02 26.84 51.77
N GLY A 185 43.09 27.79 51.72
CA GLY A 185 43.31 29.17 51.23
C GLY A 185 43.78 30.17 52.30
N GLY A 186 43.63 29.82 53.58
CA GLY A 186 44.03 30.66 54.72
C GLY A 186 45.54 30.71 55.01
N GLN A 187 46.36 29.99 54.24
CA GLN A 187 47.82 29.99 54.40
C GLN A 187 48.51 30.59 53.18
N LYS A 188 48.16 31.83 52.81
CA LYS A 188 49.10 32.75 52.14
C LYS A 188 48.73 34.22 52.37
N LYS A 189 49.50 34.79 53.30
CA LYS A 189 49.96 36.17 53.44
C LYS A 189 48.94 37.24 53.84
N ASP A 190 49.03 37.59 55.12
CA ASP A 190 49.21 38.99 55.50
C ASP A 190 50.34 39.11 56.55
N GLY A 191 51.15 40.17 56.43
CA GLY A 191 52.11 40.62 57.45
C GLY A 191 53.60 40.64 57.08
N GLY A 192 54.09 41.79 56.63
CA GLY A 192 55.51 42.17 56.77
C GLY A 192 56.07 43.12 55.70
N GLU A 193 55.88 44.42 55.89
CA GLU A 193 56.70 45.47 55.24
C GLU A 193 58.19 45.26 55.53
N ASN A 194 59.02 45.28 54.49
CA ASN A 194 60.27 46.03 54.53
C ASN A 194 60.61 46.57 53.14
N GLN A 195 60.89 47.86 53.14
CA GLN A 195 61.27 48.75 52.05
C GLN A 195 62.76 48.53 51.72
N GLU A 196 63.15 48.36 50.45
CA GLU A 196 64.25 49.13 49.80
C GLU A 196 64.44 48.76 48.31
N SER A 197 64.76 49.79 47.50
CA SER A 197 65.36 49.83 46.15
C SER A 197 64.72 48.96 45.05
N GLY A 198 64.16 49.49 43.97
CA GLY A 198 64.69 50.57 43.14
C GLY A 198 65.51 49.96 42.00
N GLU A 199 64.88 49.70 40.85
CA GLU A 199 65.51 49.83 39.53
C GLU A 199 64.44 49.77 38.44
N GLU A 200 64.53 50.75 37.55
CA GLU A 200 63.84 50.86 36.28
C GLU A 200 64.30 49.72 35.36
N GLU A 201 63.37 49.10 34.62
CA GLU A 201 63.67 48.82 33.22
C GLU A 201 62.39 48.85 32.38
N SER A 202 62.43 49.80 31.46
CA SER A 202 61.61 50.01 30.28
C SER A 202 61.62 48.83 29.30
N GLY A 203 60.51 48.66 28.58
CA GLY A 203 60.41 47.89 27.33
C GLY A 203 58.94 47.51 27.10
N GLU A 204 58.09 48.39 26.56
CA GLU A 204 57.99 48.83 25.15
C GLU A 204 57.72 47.67 24.15
N GLY A 205 56.61 47.80 23.43
CA GLY A 205 56.17 46.97 22.29
C GLY A 205 54.80 46.32 22.53
N GLY A 206 53.66 46.77 22.01
CA GLY A 206 53.38 47.61 20.84
C GLY A 206 52.78 46.77 19.69
N GLY A 207 51.59 47.16 19.22
CA GLY A 207 51.01 46.79 17.91
C GLY A 207 50.18 45.49 17.88
N GLU A 208 48.86 45.44 17.69
CA GLU A 208 47.94 46.06 16.71
C GLU A 208 47.79 45.27 15.38
N GLY A 209 46.54 45.15 14.91
CA GLY A 209 46.15 44.76 13.53
C GLY A 209 45.73 43.29 13.42
N GLY A 210 44.46 42.95 13.18
CA GLY A 210 43.67 43.24 11.96
C GLY A 210 43.82 42.04 11.01
N GLY A 211 42.83 41.46 10.33
CA GLY A 211 41.47 41.79 9.96
C GLY A 211 41.17 40.99 8.68
N GLY A 212 39.89 40.68 8.41
CA GLY A 212 39.39 40.16 7.13
C GLY A 212 39.59 38.65 6.89
N GLY A 213 38.70 37.91 6.24
CA GLY A 213 37.55 38.26 5.40
C GLY A 213 37.49 37.28 4.21
N GLY A 214 36.28 36.88 3.81
CA GLY A 214 35.99 36.10 2.59
C GLY A 214 35.81 34.60 2.85
N GLY A 215 34.74 33.93 2.45
CA GLY A 215 33.84 34.15 1.31
C GLY A 215 34.03 33.00 0.33
N GLY A 216 33.05 32.10 0.20
CA GLY A 216 33.15 30.93 -0.67
C GLY A 216 31.82 30.20 -0.85
N GLN A 217 30.97 30.75 -1.72
CA GLN A 217 29.83 30.05 -2.32
C GLN A 217 30.30 28.83 -3.13
N SER A 218 29.58 27.72 -3.02
CA SER A 218 29.46 26.75 -4.11
C SER A 218 28.04 26.20 -4.15
N ALA A 219 27.40 26.40 -5.29
CA ALA A 219 26.13 25.82 -5.69
C ALA A 219 26.38 24.92 -6.91
N PHE A 220 25.39 24.04 -7.19
CA PHE A 220 25.22 23.20 -8.39
C PHE A 220 26.02 21.86 -8.40
N LEU A 221 25.44 20.67 -8.59
CA LEU A 221 24.39 20.19 -9.52
C LEU A 221 23.67 18.91 -9.02
N PRO A 222 22.45 18.58 -9.51
CA PRO A 222 21.79 17.29 -9.37
C PRO A 222 22.15 16.33 -10.54
N ILE A 223 22.12 15.01 -10.30
CA ILE A 223 22.29 13.98 -11.33
C ILE A 223 21.03 13.11 -11.45
N HIS A 224 20.70 12.88 -12.72
CA HIS A 224 19.72 12.01 -13.38
C HIS A 224 19.26 10.74 -12.66
#